data_AF-A0A962YPF4-F1
#
_entry.id   AF-A0A962YPF4-F1
#
_cell.length_a   1.000
_cell.length_b   1.000
_cell.length_c   1.000
_cell.angle_alpha   90.00
_cell.angle_beta   90.00
_cell.angle_gamma   90.00
#
_symmetry.space_group_name_H-M   'P 1'
#
loop_
_entity.id
_entity.type
_entity.pdbx_description
1 polymer ?
#
loop_
_entity_poly.entity_id
_entity_poly.type
_entity_poly.pdbx_seq_one_letter_code
_entity_poly.pdbx_strand_id
1 'polypeptide(L)'
;HWKAPVLETLIFPLLFLIGLAWLSAFKGRLFCNMLCPVGALLGLISRFAVFKIRIPKTACTLCAHCSIYCKAGCIHLKTQEVDFSRCIACFNCIPVCDAHGIGYARARAPESQSEDAPSPARRALLRGAAVTAVGLAGLSGSSSGEAKPHNRVPSTVANMRTYPIAPPGAGDIARFNDLCTACHLCVSACPYSVLQPALLDYGLSGLLQPHLDFATGYCSYECNRCGDICPTGAIQPLALPAKKTVQLGIAHFIRDNCIVYTDHTACGACDEYCPTNAIEMIPYRDSLTIPEVREALCIGCGACENACPVRPYRAIYVEGHPVHQRAERPQAKPLEREMQSGFPF
;
A
#
# COMPACT_ATOMS: atom_id res chain seq x y z
N HIS A 1 -13.12 -26.54 -18.51
CA HIS A 1 -13.62 -27.70 -17.76
C HIS A 1 -13.26 -27.56 -16.28
N TRP A 2 -14.14 -26.94 -15.48
CA TRP A 2 -14.02 -26.96 -14.02
C TRP A 2 -14.42 -28.35 -13.52
N LYS A 3 -13.46 -29.13 -13.01
CA LYS A 3 -13.78 -30.38 -12.29
C LYS A 3 -14.37 -29.99 -10.94
N ALA A 4 -15.57 -30.48 -10.63
CA ALA A 4 -16.17 -30.25 -9.32
C ALA A 4 -15.20 -30.74 -8.23
N PRO A 5 -15.02 -29.97 -7.13
CA PRO A 5 -14.17 -30.40 -6.02
C PRO A 5 -14.68 -31.73 -5.46
N VAL A 6 -13.76 -32.66 -5.21
CA VAL A 6 -14.05 -33.97 -4.64
C VAL A 6 -14.70 -33.76 -3.27
N LEU A 7 -15.79 -34.46 -2.96
CA LEU A 7 -16.58 -34.26 -1.73
C LEU A 7 -15.70 -34.28 -0.46
N GLU A 8 -14.64 -35.08 -0.46
CA GLU A 8 -13.64 -35.18 0.62
C GLU A 8 -12.91 -33.86 0.90
N THR A 9 -12.67 -33.04 -0.12
CA THR A 9 -12.00 -31.73 0.04
C THR A 9 -12.90 -30.68 0.71
N LEU A 10 -14.22 -30.91 0.75
CA LEU A 10 -15.19 -30.01 1.39
C LEU A 10 -15.48 -30.37 2.86
N ILE A 11 -15.12 -31.58 3.30
CA ILE A 11 -15.36 -32.05 4.67
C ILE A 11 -14.59 -31.20 5.69
N PHE A 12 -13.31 -30.94 5.43
CA PHE A 12 -12.47 -30.15 6.35
C PHE A 12 -12.95 -28.69 6.47
N PRO A 13 -13.20 -27.94 5.37
CA PRO A 13 -13.80 -26.60 5.45
C PRO A 13 -15.14 -26.57 6.17
N LEU A 14 -16.00 -27.56 5.95
CA LEU A 14 -17.32 -27.64 6.58
C LEU A 14 -17.22 -27.88 8.09
N LEU A 15 -16.38 -28.83 8.51
CA LEU A 15 -16.12 -29.09 9.93
C LEU A 15 -15.48 -27.87 10.62
N PHE A 16 -14.56 -27.19 9.94
CA PHE A 16 -13.96 -25.96 10.44
C PHE A 16 -15.01 -24.84 10.60
N LEU A 17 -15.90 -24.65 9.61
CA LEU A 17 -16.99 -23.68 9.68
C LEU A 17 -17.97 -23.99 10.81
N ILE A 18 -18.35 -25.26 10.98
CA ILE A 18 -19.22 -25.71 12.08
C ILE A 18 -18.53 -25.45 13.42
N GLY A 19 -17.24 -25.76 13.54
CA GLY A 19 -16.45 -25.48 14.74
C GLY A 19 -16.37 -23.99 15.07
N LEU A 20 -16.16 -23.13 14.06
CA LEU A 20 -16.18 -21.67 14.22
C LEU A 20 -17.55 -21.14 14.63
N ALA A 21 -18.62 -21.63 14.00
CA ALA A 21 -19.99 -21.24 14.33
C ALA A 21 -20.33 -21.63 15.78
N TRP A 22 -19.95 -22.84 16.19
CA TRP A 22 -20.13 -23.32 17.56
C TRP A 22 -19.33 -22.48 18.57
N LEU A 23 -18.04 -22.23 18.31
CA LEU A 23 -17.21 -21.37 19.18
C LEU A 23 -17.76 -19.95 19.27
N SER A 24 -18.23 -19.38 18.17
CA SER A 24 -18.81 -18.03 18.14
C SER A 24 -20.14 -17.96 18.88
N ALA A 25 -20.99 -18.99 18.76
CA ALA A 25 -22.30 -19.03 19.39
C ALA A 25 -22.22 -19.25 20.91
N PHE A 26 -21.34 -20.15 21.37
CA PHE A 26 -21.30 -20.56 22.78
C PHE A 26 -20.24 -19.81 23.61
N LYS A 27 -19.19 -19.29 22.98
CA LYS A 27 -18.03 -18.70 23.66
C LYS A 27 -17.71 -17.27 23.21
N GLY A 28 -18.61 -16.62 22.46
CA GLY A 28 -18.51 -15.21 22.07
C GLY A 28 -17.25 -14.91 21.25
N ARG A 29 -16.53 -13.83 21.60
CA ARG A 29 -15.33 -13.35 20.87
C ARG A 29 -14.04 -14.17 21.11
N LEU A 30 -14.12 -15.38 21.65
CA LEU A 30 -12.93 -16.20 21.92
C LEU A 30 -12.09 -16.50 20.66
N PHE A 31 -12.74 -16.67 19.50
CA PHE A 31 -12.04 -16.76 18.21
C PHE A 31 -11.23 -15.48 17.92
N CYS A 32 -11.87 -14.31 18.06
CA CYS A 32 -11.20 -13.03 17.83
C CYS A 32 -10.07 -12.78 18.84
N ASN A 33 -10.23 -13.18 20.09
CA ASN A 33 -9.27 -12.87 21.17
C ASN A 33 -8.08 -13.82 21.23
N MET A 34 -8.22 -15.08 20.80
CA MET A 34 -7.13 -16.09 20.88
C MET A 34 -6.66 -16.62 19.53
N LEU A 35 -7.54 -16.74 18.53
CA LEU A 35 -7.22 -17.43 17.28
C LEU A 35 -7.00 -16.48 16.10
N CYS A 36 -7.62 -15.30 16.11
CA CYS A 36 -7.43 -14.28 15.10
C CYS A 36 -6.13 -13.49 15.36
N PRO A 37 -5.18 -13.44 14.41
CA PRO A 37 -3.91 -12.73 14.59
C PRO A 37 -4.11 -11.23 14.82
N VAL A 38 -5.15 -10.64 14.20
CA VAL A 38 -5.52 -9.23 14.39
C VAL A 38 -6.01 -8.98 15.81
N GLY A 39 -6.87 -9.85 16.38
CA GLY A 39 -7.39 -9.64 17.71
C GLY A 39 -6.39 -9.96 18.83
N ALA A 40 -5.47 -10.90 18.61
CA ALA A 40 -4.32 -11.11 19.48
C ALA A 40 -3.39 -9.88 19.49
N LEU A 41 -3.14 -9.29 18.32
CA LEU A 41 -2.35 -8.06 18.19
C LEU A 41 -3.03 -6.85 18.86
N LEU A 42 -4.34 -6.65 18.62
CA LEU A 42 -5.11 -5.59 19.29
C LEU A 42 -5.18 -5.80 20.81
N GLY A 43 -5.31 -7.04 21.30
CA GLY A 43 -5.24 -7.36 22.73
C GLY A 43 -3.88 -7.01 23.34
N LEU A 44 -2.79 -7.24 22.60
CA LEU A 44 -1.44 -6.83 23.01
C LEU A 44 -1.31 -5.31 23.09
N ILE A 45 -1.79 -4.59 22.08
CA ILE A 45 -1.77 -3.11 22.05
C ILE A 45 -2.63 -2.54 23.20
N SER A 46 -3.82 -3.10 23.42
CA SER A 46 -4.74 -2.71 24.50
C SER A 46 -4.13 -2.93 25.90
N ARG A 47 -3.34 -3.98 26.09
CA ARG A 47 -2.59 -4.22 27.33
C ARG A 47 -1.65 -3.06 27.66
N PHE A 48 -0.99 -2.50 26.65
CA PHE A 48 -0.05 -1.38 26.76
C PHE A 48 -0.70 0.00 26.60
N ALA A 49 -2.03 0.07 26.44
CA ALA A 49 -2.73 1.33 26.26
C ALA A 49 -2.60 2.24 27.50
N VAL A 50 -2.24 3.50 27.24
CA VAL A 50 -2.09 4.55 28.26
C VAL A 50 -3.43 4.93 28.88
N PHE A 51 -4.54 4.74 28.17
CA PHE A 51 -5.90 5.03 28.62
C PHE A 51 -6.70 3.73 28.76
N LYS A 52 -7.39 3.59 29.89
CA LYS A 52 -8.06 2.36 30.31
C LYS A 52 -9.46 2.66 30.84
N ILE A 53 -10.39 1.75 30.57
CA ILE A 53 -11.76 1.80 31.11
C ILE A 53 -11.70 1.55 32.62
N ARG A 54 -12.41 2.37 33.41
CA ARG A 54 -12.49 2.26 34.87
C ARG A 54 -13.93 2.16 35.34
N ILE A 55 -14.14 1.26 36.30
CA ILE A 55 -15.39 1.12 37.05
C ILE A 55 -15.08 1.57 38.49
N PRO A 56 -15.47 2.79 38.89
CA PRO A 56 -15.25 3.28 40.25
C PRO A 56 -16.12 2.48 41.22
N LYS A 57 -15.51 2.01 42.31
CA LYS A 57 -16.18 1.17 43.32
C LYS A 57 -17.34 1.89 44.02
N THR A 58 -17.22 3.22 44.14
CA THR A 58 -18.19 4.08 44.83
C THR A 58 -19.48 4.34 44.03
N ALA A 59 -19.42 4.28 42.70
CA ALA A 59 -20.58 4.54 41.85
C ALA A 59 -21.22 3.25 41.29
N CYS A 60 -20.57 2.09 41.44
CA CYS A 60 -21.07 0.83 40.89
C CYS A 60 -22.15 0.21 41.79
N THR A 61 -23.37 0.08 41.26
CA THR A 61 -24.52 -0.55 41.93
C THR A 61 -24.60 -2.08 41.74
N LEU A 62 -23.57 -2.69 41.14
CA LEU A 62 -23.50 -4.14 40.86
C LEU A 62 -24.68 -4.69 40.02
N CYS A 63 -25.29 -3.88 39.15
CA CYS A 63 -26.44 -4.25 38.31
C CYS A 63 -26.14 -5.26 37.18
N ALA A 64 -24.88 -5.69 36.99
CA ALA A 64 -24.42 -6.64 35.98
C ALA A 64 -24.57 -6.23 34.49
N HIS A 65 -25.24 -5.12 34.15
CA HIS A 65 -25.46 -4.69 32.77
C HIS A 65 -24.17 -4.60 31.93
N CYS A 66 -23.11 -4.00 32.47
CA CYS A 66 -21.84 -3.89 31.76
C CYS A 66 -21.18 -5.26 31.47
N SER A 67 -21.36 -6.25 32.35
CA SER A 67 -20.83 -7.61 32.19
C SER A 67 -21.59 -8.38 31.11
N ILE A 68 -22.92 -8.24 31.06
CA ILE A 68 -23.80 -8.87 30.07
C ILE A 68 -23.51 -8.34 28.66
N TYR A 69 -23.38 -7.02 28.51
CA TYR A 69 -23.11 -6.38 27.22
C TYR A 69 -21.63 -6.49 26.79
N CYS A 70 -20.75 -6.96 27.67
CA CYS A 70 -19.35 -7.21 27.35
C CYS A 70 -19.20 -8.48 26.50
N LYS A 71 -19.24 -8.33 25.17
CA LYS A 71 -19.02 -9.43 24.21
C LYS A 71 -17.66 -10.14 24.35
N ALA A 72 -16.70 -9.50 25.01
CA ALA A 72 -15.37 -10.05 25.29
C ALA A 72 -15.29 -10.79 26.65
N GLY A 73 -16.33 -10.71 27.49
CA GLY A 73 -16.36 -11.35 28.81
C GLY A 73 -15.20 -10.91 29.72
N CYS A 74 -14.74 -9.66 29.59
CA CYS A 74 -13.55 -9.16 30.28
C CYS A 74 -13.87 -8.33 31.54
N ILE A 75 -15.13 -8.24 31.97
CA ILE A 75 -15.53 -7.47 33.16
C ILE A 75 -15.89 -8.43 34.30
N HIS A 76 -15.12 -8.38 35.38
CA HIS A 76 -15.38 -9.14 36.59
C HIS A 76 -16.27 -8.32 37.54
N LEU A 77 -17.54 -8.72 37.66
CA LEU A 77 -18.54 -7.95 38.42
C LEU A 77 -18.20 -7.82 39.91
N LYS A 78 -17.72 -8.90 40.54
CA LYS A 78 -17.42 -8.94 41.98
C LYS A 78 -16.21 -8.08 42.37
N THR A 79 -15.15 -8.10 41.56
CA THR A 79 -13.93 -7.31 41.80
C THR A 79 -14.00 -5.91 41.19
N GLN A 80 -14.97 -5.66 40.31
CA GLN A 80 -15.16 -4.42 39.55
C GLN A 80 -13.93 -4.09 38.68
N GLU A 81 -13.22 -5.13 38.23
CA GLU A 81 -12.02 -5.03 37.42
C GLU A 81 -12.27 -5.46 35.97
N VAL A 82 -11.51 -4.86 35.07
CA VAL A 82 -11.55 -5.16 33.63
C VAL A 82 -10.24 -5.82 33.25
N ASP A 83 -10.33 -7.02 32.67
CA ASP A 83 -9.20 -7.74 32.11
C ASP A 83 -8.83 -7.14 30.74
N PHE A 84 -7.78 -6.31 30.74
CA PHE A 84 -7.28 -5.64 29.54
C PHE A 84 -6.61 -6.58 28.52
N SER A 85 -6.28 -7.83 28.89
CA SER A 85 -5.75 -8.80 27.93
C SER A 85 -6.79 -9.26 26.91
N ARG A 86 -8.08 -9.20 27.30
CA ARG A 86 -9.23 -9.59 26.46
C ARG A 86 -10.08 -8.39 26.04
N CYS A 87 -9.89 -7.22 26.65
CA CYS A 87 -10.62 -6.02 26.30
C CYS A 87 -10.13 -5.42 24.98
N ILE A 88 -11.02 -5.33 23.99
CA ILE A 88 -10.74 -4.67 22.69
C ILE A 88 -11.22 -3.21 22.64
N ALA A 89 -11.52 -2.61 23.79
CA ALA A 89 -11.95 -1.22 23.91
C ALA A 89 -13.12 -0.82 22.98
N CYS A 90 -14.17 -1.67 22.90
CA CYS A 90 -15.35 -1.35 22.09
C CYS A 90 -16.31 -0.34 22.72
N PHE A 91 -16.09 0.04 23.99
CA PHE A 91 -16.88 1.00 24.77
C PHE A 91 -18.36 0.68 25.00
N ASN A 92 -18.85 -0.49 24.59
CA ASN A 92 -20.25 -0.89 24.81
C ASN A 92 -20.69 -0.89 26.29
N CYS A 93 -19.76 -1.02 27.24
CA CYS A 93 -20.07 -0.96 28.66
C CYS A 93 -20.39 0.45 29.18
N ILE A 94 -19.91 1.51 28.54
CA ILE A 94 -20.13 2.90 28.94
C ILE A 94 -21.60 3.33 28.79
N PRO A 95 -22.23 3.20 27.60
CA PRO A 95 -23.60 3.69 27.40
C PRO A 95 -24.66 2.88 28.16
N VAL A 96 -24.37 1.63 28.54
CA VAL A 96 -25.32 0.74 29.25
C VAL A 96 -25.23 0.85 30.78
N CYS A 97 -24.38 1.74 31.31
CA CYS A 97 -24.24 1.90 32.75
C CYS A 97 -25.25 2.93 33.28
N ASP A 98 -26.29 2.46 33.96
CA ASP A 98 -27.34 3.32 34.54
C ASP A 98 -26.81 4.29 35.61
N ALA A 99 -25.74 3.90 36.31
CA ALA A 99 -25.08 4.75 37.30
C ALA A 99 -24.12 5.78 36.67
N HIS A 100 -23.93 5.74 35.34
CA HIS A 100 -22.98 6.55 34.58
C HIS A 100 -21.55 6.60 35.17
N GLY A 101 -21.19 5.58 35.94
CA GLY A 101 -19.93 5.55 36.68
C GLY A 101 -18.74 5.11 35.83
N ILE A 102 -18.96 4.44 34.70
CA ILE A 102 -17.87 3.88 33.89
C ILE A 102 -17.21 4.98 33.06
N GLY A 103 -15.91 5.21 33.29
CA GLY A 103 -15.13 6.25 32.61
C GLY A 103 -13.94 5.70 31.82
N TYR A 104 -13.38 6.52 30.93
CA TYR A 104 -12.12 6.24 30.23
C TYR A 104 -11.07 7.23 30.70
N ALA A 105 -10.03 6.74 31.39
CA ALA A 105 -9.04 7.59 32.04
C ALA A 105 -7.63 7.00 31.91
N ARG A 106 -6.61 7.84 32.11
CA ARG A 106 -5.21 7.41 32.08
C ARG A 106 -4.97 6.29 33.10
N ALA A 107 -4.30 5.23 32.68
CA ALA A 107 -3.89 4.13 33.54
C ALA A 107 -3.06 4.70 34.71
N ARG A 108 -3.47 4.39 35.94
CA ARG A 108 -2.64 4.69 37.12
C ARG A 108 -1.63 3.56 37.22
N ALA A 109 -0.39 3.88 37.61
CA ALA A 109 0.63 2.86 37.85
C ALA A 109 0.04 1.79 38.80
N PRO A 110 0.22 0.49 38.51
CA PRO A 110 -0.30 -0.55 39.38
C PRO A 110 0.42 -0.48 40.73
N GLU A 111 -0.37 -0.44 41.80
CA GLU A 111 0.12 -0.69 43.15
C GLU A 111 0.38 -2.19 43.24
N SER A 112 1.64 -2.54 43.50
CA SER A 112 2.15 -3.90 43.44
C SER A 112 1.55 -4.78 44.54
N GLN A 113 0.84 -5.83 44.17
CA GLN A 113 0.73 -7.04 44.98
C GLN A 113 1.13 -8.25 44.14
N SER A 114 2.12 -8.96 44.68
CA SER A 114 2.76 -10.22 44.30
C SER A 114 1.75 -11.39 44.30
N GLU A 115 1.92 -12.57 43.70
CA GLU A 115 3.04 -13.37 43.21
C GLU A 115 2.51 -14.23 42.04
N ASP A 116 3.33 -14.46 41.01
CA ASP A 116 3.31 -15.72 40.26
C ASP A 116 4.68 -15.87 39.59
N ALA A 117 5.49 -16.79 40.11
CA ALA A 117 6.82 -17.07 39.61
C ALA A 117 6.79 -17.45 38.12
N PRO A 118 7.79 -17.07 37.30
CA PRO A 118 7.77 -17.37 35.88
C PRO A 118 7.99 -18.88 35.66
N SER A 119 6.93 -19.57 35.24
CA SER A 119 7.01 -21.00 34.91
C SER A 119 7.96 -21.28 33.74
N PRO A 120 8.68 -22.42 33.74
CA PRO A 120 9.67 -22.78 32.72
C PRO A 120 9.09 -22.86 31.29
N ALA A 121 7.76 -23.02 31.16
CA ALA A 121 7.04 -23.00 29.89
C ALA A 121 7.09 -21.64 29.16
N ARG A 122 7.07 -20.51 29.89
CA ARG A 122 7.20 -19.17 29.28
C ARG A 122 8.57 -18.94 28.64
N ARG A 123 9.63 -19.57 29.18
CA ARG A 123 11.00 -19.46 28.67
C ARG A 123 11.19 -20.32 27.40
N ALA A 124 10.50 -21.45 27.32
CA ALA A 124 10.45 -22.30 26.12
C ALA A 124 9.65 -21.66 24.97
N LEU A 125 8.53 -20.99 25.27
CA LEU A 125 7.71 -20.31 24.26
C LEU A 125 8.43 -19.11 23.62
N LEU A 126 9.15 -18.31 24.41
CA LEU A 126 9.93 -17.16 23.90
C LEU A 126 11.13 -17.61 23.05
N ARG A 127 11.77 -18.73 23.40
CA ARG A 127 12.84 -19.34 22.58
C ARG A 127 12.27 -19.98 21.30
N GLY A 128 11.12 -20.64 21.39
CA GLY A 128 10.43 -21.21 20.23
C GLY A 128 9.97 -20.14 19.23
N ALA A 129 9.43 -19.01 19.72
CA ALA A 129 9.02 -17.88 18.88
C ALA A 129 10.20 -17.17 18.19
N ALA A 130 11.35 -17.09 18.85
CA ALA A 130 12.56 -16.52 18.25
C ALA A 130 13.13 -17.40 17.13
N VAL A 131 13.10 -18.73 17.31
CA VAL A 131 13.61 -19.68 16.29
C VAL A 131 12.68 -19.75 15.07
N THR A 132 11.35 -19.67 15.26
CA THR A 132 10.40 -19.65 14.13
C THR A 132 10.40 -18.33 13.37
N ALA A 133 10.64 -17.18 14.04
CA ALA A 133 10.79 -15.89 13.37
C ALA A 133 12.04 -15.84 12.47
N VAL A 134 13.15 -16.47 12.88
CA VAL A 134 14.35 -16.59 12.06
C VAL A 134 14.14 -17.60 10.91
N GLY A 135 13.42 -18.70 11.14
CA GLY A 135 13.11 -19.69 10.11
C GLY A 135 12.21 -19.16 8.98
N LEU A 136 11.27 -18.24 9.28
CA LEU A 136 10.40 -17.61 8.29
C LEU A 136 11.10 -16.50 7.49
N ALA A 137 12.11 -15.84 8.06
CA ALA A 137 12.94 -14.87 7.33
C ALA A 137 13.83 -15.56 6.28
N GLY A 138 14.24 -16.82 6.52
CA GLY A 138 15.05 -17.61 5.58
C GLY A 138 14.30 -18.17 4.37
N LEU A 139 12.96 -18.25 4.41
CA LEU A 139 12.14 -18.81 3.32
C LEU A 139 11.63 -17.77 2.32
N SER A 140 11.89 -16.49 2.55
CA SER A 140 11.47 -15.41 1.62
C SER A 140 12.51 -15.08 0.54
N GLY A 141 13.63 -15.81 0.49
CA GLY A 141 14.80 -15.49 -0.35
C GLY A 141 14.92 -16.20 -1.69
N SER A 142 13.87 -16.90 -2.17
CA SER A 142 13.96 -17.67 -3.42
C SER A 142 12.71 -17.51 -4.29
N SER A 143 12.32 -16.27 -4.58
CA SER A 143 11.62 -16.03 -5.85
C SER A 143 12.70 -16.00 -6.93
N SER A 144 12.72 -17.03 -7.78
CA SER A 144 13.50 -17.06 -9.02
C SER A 144 13.19 -15.80 -9.83
N GLY A 145 14.03 -14.77 -9.66
CA GLY A 145 13.93 -13.55 -10.42
C GLY A 145 14.29 -13.87 -11.87
N GLU A 146 13.32 -13.72 -12.77
CA GLU A 146 13.61 -13.54 -14.18
C GLU A 146 14.78 -12.56 -14.30
N ALA A 147 15.84 -12.98 -15.02
CA ALA A 147 17.02 -12.18 -15.27
C ALA A 147 16.60 -10.92 -16.05
N LYS A 148 16.24 -9.85 -15.34
CA LYS A 148 16.03 -8.55 -15.94
C LYS A 148 17.35 -8.12 -16.58
N PRO A 149 17.36 -7.68 -17.85
CA PRO A 149 18.58 -7.23 -18.51
C PRO A 149 19.23 -6.16 -17.66
N HIS A 150 20.50 -6.37 -17.30
CA HIS A 150 21.30 -5.45 -16.53
C HIS A 150 22.30 -4.78 -17.45
N ASN A 151 22.47 -3.47 -17.29
CA ASN A 151 23.61 -2.72 -17.81
C ASN A 151 24.93 -3.32 -17.29
N ARG A 152 25.97 -3.30 -18.12
CA ARG A 152 27.31 -3.79 -17.75
C ARG A 152 27.94 -2.89 -16.70
N VAL A 153 27.85 -1.57 -16.89
CA VAL A 153 28.33 -0.58 -15.93
C VAL A 153 27.14 -0.12 -15.07
N PRO A 154 27.15 -0.38 -13.75
CA PRO A 154 26.07 0.06 -12.87
C PRO A 154 25.98 1.59 -12.81
N SER A 155 24.76 2.12 -12.83
CA SER A 155 24.50 3.56 -12.71
C SER A 155 24.92 4.08 -11.33
N THR A 156 25.51 5.28 -11.28
CA THR A 156 26.03 5.88 -10.04
C THR A 156 25.19 7.06 -9.53
N VAL A 157 24.51 7.79 -10.42
CA VAL A 157 23.75 8.99 -10.05
C VAL A 157 22.35 8.59 -9.59
N ALA A 158 22.01 8.94 -8.35
CA ALA A 158 20.70 8.61 -7.78
C ALA A 158 19.58 9.48 -8.34
N ASN A 159 18.40 8.89 -8.55
CA ASN A 159 17.20 9.59 -8.98
C ASN A 159 16.61 10.34 -7.78
N MET A 160 16.77 11.66 -7.72
CA MET A 160 16.19 12.48 -6.66
C MET A 160 14.82 13.00 -7.10
N ARG A 161 13.79 12.75 -6.30
CA ARG A 161 12.46 13.31 -6.51
C ARG A 161 12.14 14.31 -5.42
N THR A 162 11.79 15.52 -5.82
CA THR A 162 11.32 16.55 -4.86
C THR A 162 9.88 16.31 -4.46
N TYR A 163 9.04 15.93 -5.42
CA TYR A 163 7.61 15.68 -5.20
C TYR A 163 7.21 14.28 -5.67
N PRO A 164 6.29 13.62 -4.95
CA PRO A 164 5.66 12.40 -5.42
C PRO A 164 4.77 12.67 -6.64
N ILE A 165 4.62 11.66 -7.49
CA ILE A 165 3.77 11.76 -8.67
C ILE A 165 2.35 11.32 -8.27
N ALA A 166 1.44 12.30 -8.16
CA ALA A 166 0.07 12.05 -7.79
C ALA A 166 -0.77 11.47 -8.96
N PRO A 167 -1.83 10.69 -8.68
CA PRO A 167 -2.66 10.07 -9.72
C PRO A 167 -3.34 11.11 -10.62
N PRO A 168 -3.60 10.82 -11.91
CA PRO A 168 -4.30 11.75 -12.80
C PRO A 168 -5.69 12.10 -12.23
N GLY A 169 -5.93 13.39 -12.03
CA GLY A 169 -7.14 13.90 -11.37
C GLY A 169 -6.95 14.35 -9.92
N ALA A 170 -5.77 14.14 -9.31
CA ALA A 170 -5.44 14.69 -7.99
C ALA A 170 -5.42 16.23 -8.01
N GLY A 171 -4.82 16.81 -9.05
CA GLY A 171 -4.73 18.26 -9.21
C GLY A 171 -3.60 18.82 -8.35
N ASP A 172 -3.95 19.36 -7.19
CA ASP A 172 -2.99 19.84 -6.19
C ASP A 172 -2.75 18.76 -5.12
N ILE A 173 -1.49 18.51 -4.78
CA ILE A 173 -1.09 17.56 -3.74
C ILE A 173 -1.69 17.94 -2.40
N ALA A 174 -1.75 19.22 -2.03
CA ALA A 174 -2.32 19.62 -0.73
C ALA A 174 -3.81 19.25 -0.66
N ARG A 175 -4.58 19.62 -1.69
CA ARG A 175 -6.00 19.21 -1.81
C ARG A 175 -6.18 17.69 -1.82
N PHE A 176 -5.33 16.98 -2.54
CA PHE A 176 -5.38 15.51 -2.60
C PHE A 176 -5.14 14.90 -1.22
N ASN A 177 -4.17 15.41 -0.47
CA ASN A 177 -3.85 14.95 0.87
C ASN A 177 -5.01 15.17 1.85
N ASP A 178 -5.76 16.26 1.71
CA ASP A 178 -6.91 16.56 2.57
C ASP A 178 -8.13 15.66 2.28
N LEU A 179 -8.33 15.26 1.03
CA LEU A 179 -9.52 14.52 0.60
C LEU A 179 -9.33 13.00 0.54
N CYS A 180 -8.08 12.54 0.40
CA CYS A 180 -7.78 11.13 0.20
C CYS A 180 -7.76 10.40 1.54
N THR A 181 -8.74 9.52 1.76
CA THR A 181 -8.86 8.71 2.98
C THR A 181 -8.00 7.43 2.97
N ALA A 182 -7.09 7.28 2.00
CA ALA A 182 -6.27 6.08 1.79
C ALA A 182 -7.11 4.77 1.75
N CYS A 183 -8.30 4.81 1.13
CA CYS A 183 -9.17 3.63 1.01
C CYS A 183 -8.66 2.54 0.04
N HIS A 184 -7.61 2.84 -0.74
CA HIS A 184 -6.96 1.94 -1.70
C HIS A 184 -7.85 1.34 -2.82
N LEU A 185 -9.05 1.88 -3.06
CA LEU A 185 -9.90 1.46 -4.17
C LEU A 185 -9.25 1.72 -5.54
N CYS A 186 -8.56 2.84 -5.69
CA CYS A 186 -7.81 3.16 -6.91
C CYS A 186 -6.57 2.28 -7.09
N VAL A 187 -5.90 1.89 -6.00
CA VAL A 187 -4.76 0.97 -6.02
C VAL A 187 -5.20 -0.41 -6.53
N SER A 188 -6.26 -0.97 -5.97
CA SER A 188 -6.78 -2.29 -6.38
C SER A 188 -7.43 -2.28 -7.77
N ALA A 189 -8.04 -1.17 -8.17
CA ALA A 189 -8.64 -1.03 -9.50
C ALA A 189 -7.63 -0.77 -10.62
N CYS A 190 -6.37 -0.45 -10.32
CA CYS A 190 -5.36 -0.12 -11.31
C CYS A 190 -4.90 -1.37 -12.08
N PRO A 191 -5.18 -1.50 -13.39
CA PRO A 191 -4.78 -2.69 -14.15
C PRO A 191 -3.27 -2.77 -14.41
N TYR A 192 -2.54 -1.66 -14.23
CA TYR A 192 -1.10 -1.56 -14.45
C TYR A 192 -0.28 -1.62 -13.15
N SER A 193 -0.95 -1.72 -11.99
CA SER A 193 -0.31 -1.79 -10.66
C SER A 193 0.73 -0.68 -10.39
N VAL A 194 0.59 0.47 -11.06
CA VAL A 194 1.48 1.63 -10.90
C VAL A 194 1.16 2.43 -9.64
N LEU A 195 -0.09 2.36 -9.15
CA LEU A 195 -0.47 3.04 -7.92
C LEU A 195 -0.02 2.21 -6.72
N GLN A 196 0.85 2.77 -5.89
CA GLN A 196 1.36 2.14 -4.68
C GLN A 196 1.05 3.02 -3.44
N PRO A 197 0.82 2.42 -2.26
CA PRO A 197 0.72 3.17 -1.02
C PRO A 197 2.02 3.93 -0.72
N ALA A 198 1.96 5.26 -0.62
CA ALA A 198 3.06 6.06 -0.13
C ALA A 198 3.28 5.80 1.36
N LEU A 199 4.54 5.79 1.80
CA LEU A 199 4.85 5.72 3.23
C LEU A 199 5.02 7.13 3.80
N LEU A 200 5.99 7.88 3.26
CA LEU A 200 6.30 9.24 3.71
C LEU A 200 6.44 10.23 2.54
N ASP A 201 6.14 9.82 1.31
CA ASP A 201 6.34 10.62 0.11
C ASP A 201 5.49 11.89 0.09
N TYR A 202 4.28 11.84 0.68
CA TYR A 202 3.38 12.98 0.89
C TYR A 202 3.53 13.62 2.29
N GLY A 203 4.55 13.24 3.06
CA GLY A 203 4.67 13.57 4.48
C GLY A 203 3.75 12.74 5.39
N LEU A 204 3.75 13.03 6.69
CA LEU A 204 2.98 12.28 7.69
C LEU A 204 1.46 12.35 7.47
N SER A 205 0.97 13.45 6.90
CA SER A 205 -0.45 13.64 6.57
C SER A 205 -0.92 12.76 5.42
N GLY A 206 -0.02 12.38 4.51
CA GLY A 206 -0.34 11.54 3.35
C GLY A 206 0.09 10.08 3.48
N LEU A 207 0.22 9.59 4.71
CA LEU A 207 0.53 8.19 4.99
C LEU A 207 -0.48 7.26 4.32
N LEU A 208 0.01 6.26 3.59
CA LEU A 208 -0.76 5.30 2.79
C LEU A 208 -1.56 5.90 1.63
N GLN A 209 -1.42 7.20 1.32
CA GLN A 209 -2.08 7.75 0.14
C GLN A 209 -1.40 7.24 -1.14
N PRO A 210 -2.15 7.01 -2.22
CA PRO A 210 -1.60 6.41 -3.42
C PRO A 210 -0.71 7.40 -4.19
N HIS A 211 0.46 6.95 -4.60
CA HIS A 211 1.35 7.63 -5.54
C HIS A 211 1.66 6.71 -6.72
N LEU A 212 2.14 7.26 -7.83
CA LEU A 212 2.60 6.49 -8.98
C LEU A 212 4.06 6.04 -8.75
N ASP A 213 4.28 4.73 -8.74
CA ASP A 213 5.59 4.09 -8.66
C ASP A 213 5.92 3.41 -10.00
N PHE A 214 6.95 3.92 -10.67
CA PHE A 214 7.40 3.44 -11.98
C PHE A 214 8.37 2.25 -11.93
N ALA A 215 8.68 1.74 -10.73
CA ALA A 215 9.38 0.47 -10.57
C ALA A 215 8.45 -0.73 -10.81
N THR A 216 7.16 -0.59 -10.49
CA THR A 216 6.14 -1.66 -10.62
C THR A 216 5.36 -1.61 -11.93
N GLY A 217 5.14 -0.41 -12.49
CA GLY A 217 4.34 -0.23 -13.70
C GLY A 217 4.41 1.18 -14.26
N TYR A 218 3.42 1.57 -15.06
CA TYR A 218 3.29 2.93 -15.60
C TYR A 218 1.83 3.33 -15.77
N CYS A 219 1.57 4.64 -15.89
CA CYS A 219 0.22 5.15 -16.13
C CYS A 219 -0.11 5.08 -17.63
N SER A 220 -0.83 4.04 -18.06
CA SER A 220 -1.21 3.88 -19.47
C SER A 220 -2.01 5.07 -20.01
N TYR A 221 -1.70 5.50 -21.23
CA TYR A 221 -2.29 6.67 -21.90
C TYR A 221 -3.81 6.58 -22.03
N GLU A 222 -4.36 5.39 -22.28
CA GLU A 222 -5.78 5.13 -22.54
C GLU A 222 -6.59 4.69 -21.29
N CYS A 223 -6.07 4.92 -20.08
CA CYS A 223 -6.75 4.54 -18.83
C CYS A 223 -7.08 5.76 -17.95
N ASN A 224 -8.30 5.83 -17.41
CA ASN A 224 -8.75 6.83 -16.43
C ASN A 224 -9.49 6.23 -15.21
N ARG A 225 -9.43 4.91 -15.04
CA ARG A 225 -10.23 4.13 -14.06
C ARG A 225 -10.07 4.57 -12.60
N CYS A 226 -8.92 5.14 -12.22
CA CYS A 226 -8.68 5.60 -10.86
C CYS A 226 -9.58 6.78 -10.46
N GLY A 227 -9.98 7.63 -11.42
CA GLY A 227 -10.92 8.72 -11.18
C GLY A 227 -12.36 8.23 -11.07
N ASP A 228 -12.72 7.18 -11.81
CA ASP A 228 -14.07 6.63 -11.82
C ASP A 228 -14.44 5.90 -10.51
N ILE A 229 -13.45 5.33 -9.83
CA ILE A 229 -13.66 4.55 -8.59
C ILE A 229 -13.50 5.39 -7.31
N CYS A 230 -13.03 6.63 -7.40
CA CYS A 230 -12.72 7.44 -6.22
C CYS A 230 -13.99 7.98 -5.55
N PRO A 231 -14.35 7.54 -4.33
CA PRO A 231 -15.60 7.96 -3.70
C PRO A 231 -15.52 9.36 -3.09
N THR A 232 -14.32 9.83 -2.72
CA THR A 232 -14.13 11.12 -2.04
C THR A 232 -13.89 12.29 -3.00
N GLY A 233 -13.70 12.02 -4.30
CA GLY A 233 -13.31 13.05 -5.27
C GLY A 233 -11.87 13.58 -5.07
N ALA A 234 -11.05 12.88 -4.27
CA ALA A 234 -9.62 13.16 -4.16
C ALA A 234 -8.95 13.01 -5.54
N ILE A 235 -9.31 11.96 -6.28
CA ILE A 235 -9.01 11.82 -7.70
C ILE A 235 -10.27 12.19 -8.47
N GLN A 236 -10.25 13.34 -9.15
CA GLN A 236 -11.39 13.77 -9.96
C GLN A 236 -11.54 12.87 -11.20
N PRO A 237 -12.78 12.50 -11.58
CA PRO A 237 -13.02 11.76 -12.81
C PRO A 237 -12.63 12.62 -14.01
N LEU A 238 -11.64 12.16 -14.77
CA LEU A 238 -11.18 12.82 -15.97
C LEU A 238 -11.59 12.00 -17.19
N ALA A 239 -12.28 12.64 -18.15
CA ALA A 239 -12.45 12.05 -19.47
C ALA A 239 -11.08 11.82 -20.14
N LEU A 240 -10.95 10.77 -20.95
CA LEU A 240 -9.69 10.42 -21.61
C LEU A 240 -9.02 11.60 -22.34
N PRO A 241 -9.73 12.45 -23.12
CA PRO A 241 -9.11 13.59 -23.79
C PRO A 241 -8.52 14.62 -22.82
N ALA A 242 -9.13 14.82 -21.66
CA ALA A 242 -8.62 15.72 -20.63
C ALA A 242 -7.38 15.11 -19.98
N LYS A 243 -7.48 13.84 -19.56
CA LYS A 243 -6.39 13.10 -18.92
C LYS A 243 -5.12 13.02 -19.77
N LYS A 244 -5.26 12.90 -21.10
CA LYS A 244 -4.14 12.92 -22.07
C LYS A 244 -3.38 14.25 -22.15
N THR A 245 -3.90 15.31 -21.54
CA THR A 245 -3.28 16.64 -21.48
C THR A 245 -2.90 17.08 -20.07
N VAL A 246 -3.22 16.28 -19.04
CA VAL A 246 -2.82 16.58 -17.67
C VAL A 246 -1.37 16.16 -17.50
N GLN A 247 -0.52 17.10 -17.10
CA GLN A 247 0.88 16.86 -16.80
C GLN A 247 1.04 16.61 -15.30
N LEU A 248 1.32 15.35 -14.95
CA LEU A 248 1.55 14.88 -13.58
C LEU A 248 2.96 15.24 -13.10
N GLY A 249 3.88 15.35 -14.04
CA GLY A 249 5.32 15.51 -13.83
C GLY A 249 6.08 15.56 -15.15
N ILE A 250 7.39 15.77 -15.07
CA ILE A 250 8.29 15.88 -16.21
C ILE A 250 9.35 14.77 -16.14
N ALA A 251 9.74 14.24 -17.30
CA ALA A 251 10.79 13.25 -17.38
C ALA A 251 12.15 13.95 -17.46
N HIS A 252 13.09 13.57 -16.61
CA HIS A 252 14.47 14.08 -16.59
C HIS A 252 15.42 12.98 -17.05
N PHE A 253 16.31 13.33 -17.97
CA PHE A 253 17.33 12.44 -18.51
C PHE A 253 18.68 12.68 -17.82
N ILE A 254 19.24 11.63 -17.24
CA ILE A 254 20.58 11.61 -16.66
C ILE A 254 21.51 10.88 -17.63
N ARG A 255 22.32 11.64 -18.36
CA ARG A 255 23.25 11.12 -19.37
C ARG A 255 24.21 10.08 -18.78
N ASP A 256 24.76 10.34 -17.60
CA ASP A 256 25.78 9.49 -16.97
C ASP A 256 25.28 8.10 -16.59
N ASN A 257 23.97 7.92 -16.47
CA ASN A 257 23.34 6.63 -16.20
C ASN A 257 22.95 5.88 -17.49
N CYS A 258 22.94 6.53 -18.65
CA CYS A 258 22.40 5.95 -19.88
C CYS A 258 23.29 4.83 -20.42
N ILE A 259 22.69 3.68 -20.76
CA ILE A 259 23.43 2.54 -21.36
C ILE A 259 24.09 2.89 -22.70
N VAL A 260 23.54 3.85 -23.45
CA VAL A 260 24.17 4.38 -24.67
C VAL A 260 25.48 5.09 -24.34
N TYR A 261 25.52 5.80 -23.21
CA TYR A 261 26.70 6.52 -22.75
C TYR A 261 27.71 5.61 -22.05
N THR A 262 27.26 4.71 -21.17
CA THR A 262 28.14 3.88 -20.34
C THR A 262 28.64 2.62 -21.06
N ASP A 263 27.78 1.96 -21.83
CA ASP A 263 28.05 0.65 -22.43
C ASP A 263 28.18 0.74 -23.97
N HIS A 264 28.08 1.94 -24.55
CA HIS A 264 28.16 2.21 -25.99
C HIS A 264 27.23 1.34 -26.84
N THR A 265 26.05 1.02 -26.30
CA THR A 265 25.04 0.17 -26.96
C THR A 265 23.87 1.01 -27.43
N ALA A 266 23.41 0.82 -28.67
CA ALA A 266 22.24 1.51 -29.20
C ALA A 266 20.97 1.11 -28.42
N CYS A 267 20.27 2.09 -27.86
CA CYS A 267 19.05 1.89 -27.08
C CYS A 267 18.07 3.05 -27.31
N GLY A 268 16.84 2.72 -27.72
CA GLY A 268 15.74 3.66 -27.96
C GLY A 268 14.51 3.43 -27.09
N ALA A 269 14.59 2.56 -26.08
CA ALA A 269 13.42 2.08 -25.33
C ALA A 269 12.57 3.20 -24.71
N CYS A 270 13.17 4.31 -24.31
CA CYS A 270 12.43 5.43 -23.74
C CYS A 270 11.56 6.16 -24.78
N ASP A 271 12.00 6.26 -26.05
CA ASP A 271 11.25 6.86 -27.15
C ASP A 271 10.13 5.92 -27.62
N GLU A 272 10.45 4.66 -27.88
CA GLU A 272 9.48 3.65 -28.36
C GLU A 272 8.26 3.48 -27.44
N TYR A 273 8.46 3.59 -26.12
CA TYR A 273 7.40 3.45 -25.13
C TYR A 273 6.70 4.78 -24.82
N CYS A 274 7.13 5.92 -25.39
CA CYS A 274 6.56 7.23 -25.10
C CYS A 274 5.27 7.48 -25.92
N PRO A 275 4.08 7.46 -25.31
CA PRO A 275 2.83 7.62 -26.06
C PRO A 275 2.62 9.05 -26.60
N THR A 276 3.28 10.05 -26.02
CA THR A 276 3.14 11.46 -26.41
C THR A 276 4.23 11.93 -27.35
N ASN A 277 5.21 11.08 -27.71
CA ASN A 277 6.42 11.48 -28.42
C ASN A 277 7.13 12.68 -27.74
N ALA A 278 7.10 12.73 -26.40
CA ALA A 278 7.80 13.74 -25.64
C ALA A 278 9.31 13.50 -25.58
N ILE A 279 9.77 12.32 -26.00
CA ILE A 279 11.18 11.98 -26.06
C ILE A 279 11.57 11.99 -27.53
N GLU A 280 12.67 12.65 -27.86
CA GLU A 280 13.22 12.73 -29.20
C GLU A 280 14.65 12.21 -29.17
N MET A 281 14.98 11.25 -30.04
CA MET A 281 16.31 10.67 -30.10
C MET A 281 17.23 11.53 -30.95
N ILE A 282 18.13 12.27 -30.32
CA ILE A 282 19.09 13.15 -31.00
C ILE A 282 20.43 12.45 -31.21
N PRO A 283 21.17 12.77 -32.29
CA PRO A 283 22.52 12.24 -32.51
C PRO A 283 23.47 12.64 -31.37
N TYR A 284 24.26 11.69 -30.88
CA TYR A 284 25.20 11.93 -29.78
C TYR A 284 26.65 11.71 -30.17
N ARG A 285 27.01 10.52 -30.67
CA ARG A 285 28.34 10.15 -31.19
C ARG A 285 28.21 8.97 -32.15
N ASP A 286 29.03 8.95 -33.20
CA ASP A 286 29.01 7.89 -34.22
C ASP A 286 27.59 7.66 -34.78
N SER A 287 27.07 6.44 -34.69
CA SER A 287 25.70 6.06 -35.04
C SER A 287 24.76 5.99 -33.83
N LEU A 288 25.18 6.45 -32.65
CA LEU A 288 24.41 6.39 -31.41
C LEU A 288 23.59 7.67 -31.20
N THR A 289 22.35 7.47 -30.75
CA THR A 289 21.42 8.54 -30.37
C THR A 289 21.13 8.49 -28.88
N ILE A 290 20.84 9.66 -28.29
CA ILE A 290 20.42 9.79 -26.88
C ILE A 290 19.08 10.52 -26.81
N PRO A 291 18.28 10.28 -25.76
CA PRO A 291 17.00 10.96 -25.62
C PRO A 291 17.18 12.42 -25.18
N GLU A 292 16.42 13.29 -25.81
CA GLU A 292 16.12 14.64 -25.36
C GLU A 292 14.64 14.73 -25.02
N VAL A 293 14.31 15.30 -23.85
CA VAL A 293 12.92 15.38 -23.37
C VAL A 293 12.34 16.75 -23.72
N ARG A 294 11.24 16.74 -24.48
CA ARG A 294 10.40 17.90 -24.75
C ARG A 294 9.34 18.02 -23.66
N GLU A 295 9.64 18.85 -22.66
CA GLU A 295 8.82 19.01 -21.45
C GLU A 295 7.37 19.38 -21.77
N ALA A 296 7.13 20.23 -22.77
CA ALA A 296 5.80 20.67 -23.18
C ALA A 296 4.85 19.51 -23.58
N LEU A 297 5.37 18.40 -24.10
CA LEU A 297 4.58 17.23 -24.51
C LEU A 297 4.54 16.12 -23.44
N CYS A 298 5.38 16.22 -22.41
CA CYS A 298 5.49 15.19 -21.39
C CYS A 298 4.28 15.27 -20.44
N ILE A 299 3.61 14.15 -20.21
CA ILE A 299 2.50 14.07 -19.24
C ILE A 299 2.90 13.45 -17.89
N GLY A 300 4.15 13.00 -17.75
CA GLY A 300 4.62 12.34 -16.53
C GLY A 300 4.05 10.93 -16.30
N CYS A 301 3.71 10.20 -17.36
CA CYS A 301 3.11 8.86 -17.25
C CYS A 301 4.07 7.75 -16.80
N GLY A 302 5.38 8.01 -16.87
CA GLY A 302 6.46 7.10 -16.43
C GLY A 302 6.68 5.85 -17.29
N ALA A 303 6.08 5.76 -18.48
CA ALA A 303 6.32 4.65 -19.41
C ALA A 303 7.80 4.50 -19.77
N CYS A 304 8.47 5.63 -20.04
CA CYS A 304 9.90 5.67 -20.34
C CYS A 304 10.79 5.22 -19.16
N GLU A 305 10.45 5.63 -17.93
CA GLU A 305 11.18 5.24 -16.73
C GLU A 305 11.04 3.73 -16.46
N ASN A 306 9.82 3.21 -16.59
CA ASN A 306 9.55 1.79 -16.39
C ASN A 306 10.30 0.92 -17.42
N ALA A 307 10.33 1.36 -18.68
CA ALA A 307 11.00 0.67 -19.80
C ALA A 307 12.54 0.71 -19.73
N CYS A 308 13.13 1.74 -19.12
CA CYS A 308 14.58 1.97 -19.14
C CYS A 308 15.37 0.82 -18.48
N PRO A 309 16.19 0.02 -19.18
CA PRO A 309 16.80 -1.20 -18.62
C PRO A 309 17.89 -0.95 -17.56
N VAL A 310 18.33 0.29 -17.37
CA VAL A 310 19.44 0.65 -16.47
C VAL A 310 19.05 0.45 -15.00
N ARG A 311 19.93 -0.18 -14.21
CA ARG A 311 19.85 -0.25 -12.75
C ARG A 311 21.22 0.04 -12.11
N PRO A 312 21.27 0.33 -10.79
CA PRO A 312 20.13 0.47 -9.86
C PRO A 312 19.25 1.71 -10.10
N TYR A 313 19.79 2.78 -10.68
CA TYR A 313 19.11 4.04 -10.97
C TYR A 313 18.81 4.15 -12.46
N ARG A 314 17.57 4.49 -12.80
CA ARG A 314 17.13 4.62 -14.21
C ARG A 314 17.82 5.83 -14.85
N ALA A 315 18.17 5.73 -16.13
CA ALA A 315 18.74 6.87 -16.86
C ALA A 315 17.74 7.97 -17.18
N ILE A 316 16.45 7.63 -17.19
CA ILE A 316 15.34 8.58 -17.33
C ILE A 316 14.36 8.32 -16.20
N TYR A 317 13.93 9.37 -15.51
CA TYR A 317 12.98 9.26 -14.41
C TYR A 317 11.99 10.42 -14.44
N VAL A 318 10.82 10.24 -13.87
CA VAL A 318 9.80 11.29 -13.77
C VAL A 318 9.86 11.96 -12.40
N GLU A 319 9.88 13.29 -12.41
CA GLU A 319 9.69 14.16 -11.25
C GLU A 319 8.26 14.71 -11.25
N GLY A 320 7.55 14.60 -10.12
CA GLY A 320 6.18 15.06 -9.98
C GLY A 320 6.06 16.57 -9.83
N HIS A 321 4.90 17.12 -10.16
CA HIS A 321 4.57 18.51 -9.81
C HIS A 321 3.73 18.58 -8.52
N PRO A 322 3.92 19.62 -7.70
CA PRO A 322 3.04 19.88 -6.55
C PRO A 322 1.61 20.21 -6.98
N VAL A 323 1.47 20.88 -8.14
CA VAL A 323 0.19 21.17 -8.78
C VAL A 323 0.27 20.67 -10.22
N HIS A 324 -0.65 19.82 -10.62
CA HIS A 324 -0.74 19.30 -11.98
C HIS A 324 -0.85 20.44 -12.99
N GLN A 325 -0.07 20.34 -14.04
CA GLN A 325 -0.05 21.31 -15.13
C GLN A 325 -0.75 20.75 -16.36
N ARG A 326 -0.63 21.44 -17.50
CA ARG A 326 -1.22 21.03 -18.76
C ARG A 326 -0.14 20.89 -19.82
N ALA A 327 -0.02 19.69 -20.37
CA ALA A 327 0.83 19.41 -21.52
C ALA A 327 0.13 19.81 -22.83
N GLU A 328 0.94 20.18 -23.81
CA GLU A 328 0.51 20.32 -25.19
C GLU A 328 0.14 18.97 -25.80
N ARG A 329 -0.77 19.00 -26.78
CA ARG A 329 -1.16 17.77 -27.47
C ARG A 329 -0.03 17.32 -28.40
N PRO A 330 0.28 16.01 -28.47
CA PRO A 330 1.23 15.48 -29.44
C PRO A 330 0.83 15.91 -30.85
N GLN A 331 1.77 16.48 -31.59
CA GLN A 331 1.56 16.68 -33.02
C GLN A 331 1.55 15.28 -33.67
N ALA A 332 0.50 14.97 -34.42
CA ALA A 332 0.43 13.71 -35.15
C ALA A 332 1.60 13.67 -36.14
N LYS A 333 2.51 12.68 -36.00
CA LYS A 333 3.44 12.38 -37.09
C LYS A 333 2.61 12.03 -38.32
N PRO A 334 2.87 12.61 -39.50
CA PRO A 334 2.38 12.04 -40.74
C PRO A 334 2.81 10.57 -40.78
N LEU A 335 1.85 9.67 -40.97
CA LEU A 335 2.17 8.28 -41.29
C LEU A 335 2.83 8.28 -42.67
N GLU A 336 4.15 8.40 -42.74
CA GLU A 336 4.93 8.01 -43.92
C GLU A 336 4.84 6.49 -44.05
N ARG A 337 3.68 6.02 -44.50
CA ARG A 337 3.53 4.73 -45.14
C ARG A 337 4.06 4.88 -46.57
N GLU A 338 5.38 4.86 -46.73
CA GLU A 338 5.91 4.14 -47.88
C GLU A 338 5.72 2.65 -47.59
N MET A 339 4.54 2.14 -47.93
CA MET A 339 4.40 0.73 -48.23
C MET A 339 5.33 0.46 -49.41
N GLN A 340 6.55 0.00 -49.16
CA GLN A 340 7.34 -0.68 -50.17
C GLN A 340 6.52 -1.88 -50.63
N SER A 341 5.88 -1.71 -51.78
CA SER A 341 5.31 -2.77 -52.59
C SER A 341 6.45 -3.70 -52.98
N GLY A 342 6.56 -4.85 -52.30
CA GLY A 342 7.54 -5.88 -52.66
C GLY A 342 8.08 -6.65 -51.45
N PHE A 343 7.20 -7.34 -50.71
CA PHE A 343 7.66 -8.45 -49.88
C PHE A 343 7.62 -9.71 -50.77
N PRO A 344 8.76 -10.34 -51.09
CA PRO A 344 8.81 -11.44 -52.04
C PRO A 344 8.40 -12.73 -51.30
N PHE A 345 7.17 -13.17 -51.52
CA PHE A 345 6.79 -14.58 -51.46
C PHE A 345 6.34 -14.99 -52.86
#